data_AF-A0A965N303-F1
#
_entry.id   AF-A0A965N303-F1
#
_cell.length_a   1.000
_cell.length_b   1.000
_cell.length_c   1.000
_cell.angle_alpha   90.00
_cell.angle_beta   90.00
_cell.angle_gamma   90.00
#
_symmetry.space_group_name_H-M   'P 1'
#
loop_
_entity.id
_entity.type
_entity.pdbx_description
1 polymer ?
#
loop_
_entity_poly.entity_id
_entity_poly.type
_entity_poly.pdbx_seq_one_letter_code
_entity_poly.pdbx_strand_id
1 'polypeptide(L)'
;MIQLYLHRHMLLKDDLAYQGFDILLALDAAHFRGQKLSITDLSEMLKGSRKAFMEAIQKLEKGKFIIRNMDAYERIEKIDLTRKGLKVMQIGYRKLFRALDLPAND
;
A
#
# COMPACT_ATOMS: atom_id res chain seq x y z
N MET A 1 1.81 -11.83 -16.35
CA MET A 1 0.83 -11.28 -15.37
C MET A 1 0.73 -12.11 -14.08
N ILE A 2 0.63 -13.44 -14.14
CA ILE A 2 0.42 -14.32 -12.96
C ILE A 2 1.59 -14.30 -11.92
N GLN A 3 2.84 -14.11 -12.34
CA GLN A 3 4.00 -14.09 -11.42
C GLN A 3 4.04 -12.89 -10.46
N LEU A 4 3.47 -11.74 -10.82
CA LEU A 4 3.34 -10.58 -9.94
C LEU A 4 2.30 -10.83 -8.83
N TYR A 5 1.23 -11.59 -9.13
CA TYR A 5 0.19 -11.97 -8.17
C TYR A 5 0.69 -12.96 -7.12
N LEU A 6 1.54 -13.92 -7.50
CA LEU A 6 2.15 -14.88 -6.56
C LEU A 6 3.19 -14.21 -5.63
N HIS A 7 3.93 -13.21 -6.11
CA HIS A 7 4.90 -12.49 -5.26
C HIS A 7 4.28 -11.47 -4.31
N ARG A 8 3.05 -11.01 -4.56
CA ARG A 8 2.26 -10.20 -3.61
C ARG A 8 1.99 -10.95 -2.29
N HIS A 9 1.80 -12.26 -2.34
CA HIS A 9 1.59 -13.10 -1.15
C HIS A 9 2.87 -13.35 -0.34
N MET A 10 4.04 -13.44 -0.97
CA MET A 10 5.29 -13.79 -0.27
C MET A 10 5.87 -12.67 0.61
N LEU A 11 5.40 -11.43 0.46
CA LEU A 11 5.98 -10.28 1.14
C LEU A 11 5.33 -9.94 2.47
N LEU A 12 4.09 -10.37 2.67
CA LEU A 12 3.31 -10.07 3.84
C LEU A 12 2.67 -11.37 4.30
N LYS A 13 3.19 -11.97 5.37
CA LYS A 13 2.58 -13.12 6.04
C LYS A 13 1.12 -12.79 6.34
N ASP A 14 0.22 -13.46 5.60
CA ASP A 14 -1.20 -13.79 5.81
C ASP A 14 -2.21 -12.80 6.44
N ASP A 15 -1.80 -11.64 6.97
CA ASP A 15 -2.71 -10.71 7.68
C ASP A 15 -2.94 -9.37 6.98
N LEU A 16 -2.08 -8.98 6.02
CA LEU A 16 -2.39 -7.89 5.10
C LEU A 16 -3.11 -8.50 3.89
N ALA A 17 -4.44 -8.59 4.00
CA ALA A 17 -5.31 -8.91 2.86
C ALA A 17 -4.88 -8.07 1.64
N TYR A 18 -4.98 -8.63 0.43
CA TYR A 18 -4.61 -8.01 -0.85
C TYR A 18 -4.90 -6.50 -0.95
N GLN A 19 -6.07 -6.09 -0.47
CA GLN A 19 -6.50 -4.70 -0.46
C GLN A 19 -5.61 -3.77 0.39
N GLY A 20 -5.06 -4.26 1.51
CA GLY A 20 -4.08 -3.52 2.32
C GLY A 20 -2.76 -3.28 1.58
N PHE A 21 -2.31 -4.24 0.77
CA PHE A 21 -1.11 -4.04 -0.04
C PHE A 21 -1.35 -3.05 -1.20
N ASP A 22 -2.49 -3.15 -1.89
CA ASP A 22 -2.85 -2.20 -2.94
C ASP A 22 -2.98 -0.76 -2.40
N ILE A 23 -3.50 -0.60 -1.17
CA ILE A 23 -3.51 0.70 -0.47
C ILE A 23 -2.08 1.20 -0.22
N LEU A 24 -1.20 0.36 0.35
CA LEU A 24 0.18 0.77 0.60
C LEU A 24 0.91 1.15 -0.69
N LEU A 25 0.66 0.44 -1.78
CA LEU A 25 1.22 0.74 -3.10
C LEU A 25 0.73 2.09 -3.65
N ALA A 26 -0.57 2.36 -3.54
CA ALA A 26 -1.14 3.65 -3.96
C ALA A 26 -0.59 4.82 -3.14
N LEU A 27 -0.45 4.64 -1.82
CA LEU A 27 0.13 5.64 -0.93
C LEU A 27 1.61 5.89 -1.21
N ASP A 28 2.38 4.85 -1.51
CA ASP A 28 3.81 4.99 -1.85
C ASP A 28 4.01 5.75 -3.17
N ALA A 29 3.19 5.43 -4.17
CA ALA A 29 3.19 6.15 -5.45
C ALA A 29 2.80 7.63 -5.28
N ALA A 30 1.80 7.93 -4.44
CA ALA A 30 1.42 9.30 -4.15
C ALA A 30 2.50 10.05 -3.37
N HIS A 31 3.10 9.40 -2.36
CA HIS A 31 4.20 9.95 -1.58
C HIS A 31 5.39 10.35 -2.48
N PHE A 32 5.76 9.49 -3.44
CA PHE A 32 6.82 9.78 -4.40
C PHE A 32 6.51 11.01 -5.28
N ARG A 33 5.23 11.27 -5.56
CA ARG A 33 4.76 12.45 -6.33
C ARG A 33 4.50 13.68 -5.45
N GLY A 34 4.77 13.61 -4.14
CA GLY A 34 4.44 14.68 -3.19
C GLY A 34 2.94 14.87 -2.98
N GLN A 35 2.11 13.89 -3.34
CA GLN A 35 0.67 13.92 -3.21
C GLN A 35 0.22 13.20 -1.94
N LYS A 36 -0.87 13.68 -1.34
CA LYS A 36 -1.54 13.03 -0.21
C LYS A 36 -2.91 12.53 -0.61
N LEU A 37 -3.18 11.26 -0.32
CA LEU A 37 -4.45 10.62 -0.66
C LEU A 37 -5.38 10.57 0.56
N SER A 38 -6.66 10.80 0.32
CA SER A 38 -7.75 10.53 1.24
C SER A 38 -8.31 9.12 1.03
N ILE A 39 -9.20 8.70 1.94
CA ILE A 39 -9.95 7.45 1.78
C ILE A 39 -10.82 7.47 0.52
N THR A 40 -11.39 8.63 0.18
CA THR A 40 -12.19 8.81 -1.03
C THR A 40 -11.34 8.57 -2.27
N ASP A 41 -10.16 9.19 -2.34
CA ASP A 41 -9.22 9.03 -3.47
C ASP A 41 -8.83 7.56 -3.64
N LEU A 42 -8.48 6.87 -2.55
CA LEU A 42 -8.15 5.45 -2.57
C LEU A 42 -9.31 4.58 -3.05
N SER A 43 -10.53 4.88 -2.59
CA SER A 43 -11.73 4.13 -2.98
C SER A 43 -12.05 4.28 -4.46
N GLU A 44 -11.87 5.47 -5.02
CA GLU A 44 -12.08 5.76 -6.43
C GLU A 44 -11.00 5.12 -7.31
N MET A 45 -9.73 5.25 -6.92
CA MET A 45 -8.58 4.70 -7.66
C MET A 45 -8.61 3.17 -7.74
N LEU A 46 -8.91 2.51 -6.61
CA LEU A 46 -8.81 1.06 -6.49
C LEU A 46 -10.16 0.34 -6.74
N LYS A 47 -11.20 1.08 -7.11
CA LYS A 47 -12.54 0.57 -7.50
C LYS A 47 -13.10 -0.50 -6.54
N GLY A 48 -13.00 -0.27 -5.24
CA GLY A 48 -13.48 -1.19 -4.21
C GLY A 48 -14.53 -0.57 -3.29
N SER A 49 -15.16 -1.40 -2.45
CA SER A 49 -16.18 -0.91 -1.52
C SER A 49 -15.54 -0.09 -0.38
N ARG A 50 -16.16 1.06 -0.06
CA ARG A 50 -15.69 1.94 1.02
C ARG A 50 -15.58 1.21 2.36
N LYS A 51 -16.49 0.27 2.63
CA LYS A 51 -16.46 -0.54 3.87
C LYS A 51 -15.18 -1.38 3.95
N ALA A 52 -14.82 -2.08 2.88
CA ALA A 52 -13.61 -2.90 2.84
C ALA A 52 -12.34 -2.04 2.94
N PHE A 53 -12.34 -0.83 2.35
CA PHE A 53 -11.25 0.13 2.54
C PHE A 53 -11.10 0.58 3.98
N MET A 54 -12.20 0.94 4.65
CA MET A 54 -12.17 1.33 6.06
C MET A 54 -11.59 0.22 6.94
N GLU A 55 -12.00 -1.03 6.73
CA GLU A 55 -11.47 -2.18 7.47
C GLU A 55 -9.98 -2.41 7.20
N ALA A 56 -9.54 -2.28 5.93
CA ALA A 56 -8.13 -2.41 5.56
C ALA A 56 -7.28 -1.27 6.16
N ILE A 57 -7.75 -0.02 6.11
CA ILE A 57 -7.10 1.15 6.71
C ILE A 57 -6.94 0.95 8.22
N GLN A 58 -7.99 0.49 8.92
CA GLN A 58 -7.90 0.20 10.36
C GLN A 58 -6.85 -0.87 10.67
N LYS A 59 -6.77 -1.94 9.88
CA LYS A 59 -5.73 -2.97 10.03
C LYS A 59 -4.32 -2.40 9.80
N LEU A 60 -4.13 -1.58 8.77
CA LEU A 60 -2.86 -0.93 8.45
C LEU A 60 -2.43 0.06 9.55
N GLU A 61 -3.36 0.82 10.10
CA GLU A 61 -3.15 1.78 11.19
C GLU A 61 -2.78 1.04 12.49
N LYS A 62 -3.52 -0.02 12.84
CA LYS A 62 -3.18 -0.92 13.97
C LYS A 62 -1.80 -1.55 13.79
N GLY A 63 -1.44 -1.91 12.55
CA GLY A 63 -0.12 -2.39 12.17
C GLY A 63 0.97 -1.32 12.16
N LYS A 64 0.64 -0.05 12.40
CA LYS A 64 1.51 1.13 12.34
C LYS A 64 2.18 1.35 10.99
N PHE A 65 1.56 0.91 9.89
CA PHE A 65 2.06 1.10 8.53
C PHE A 65 1.65 2.45 7.94
N ILE A 66 0.50 2.97 8.36
CA ILE A 66 -0.05 4.26 7.95
C ILE A 66 -0.44 5.09 9.18
N ILE A 67 -0.64 6.37 8.96
CA ILE A 67 -1.26 7.30 9.91
C ILE A 67 -2.28 8.17 9.17
N ARG A 68 -3.38 8.50 9.83
CA ARG A 68 -4.35 9.48 9.33
C ARG A 68 -4.05 10.85 9.94
N ASN A 69 -3.92 11.85 9.09
CA ASN A 69 -3.69 13.23 9.47
C ASN A 69 -4.81 14.09 8.88
N MET A 70 -5.37 14.99 9.69
CA MET A 70 -6.30 15.98 9.18
C MET A 70 -5.50 17.02 8.38
N ASP A 71 -5.83 17.18 7.11
CA ASP A 71 -5.30 18.30 6.34
C ASP A 71 -5.98 19.59 6.81
N ALA A 72 -5.20 20.52 7.35
CA ALA A 72 -5.72 21.75 7.94
C ALA A 72 -6.35 22.69 6.90
N TYR A 73 -5.91 22.61 5.65
CA TYR A 73 -6.38 23.46 4.58
C TYR A 73 -7.65 22.88 3.94
N GLU A 74 -7.63 21.60 3.62
CA GLU A 74 -8.73 20.93 2.93
C GLU A 74 -9.83 20.44 3.89
N ARG A 75 -9.56 20.40 5.21
CA ARG A 75 -10.44 19.80 6.23
C ARG A 75 -10.84 18.36 5.89
N ILE A 76 -9.92 17.62 5.26
CA ILE A 76 -10.10 16.23 4.83
C ILE A 76 -9.04 15.36 5.51
N GLU A 77 -9.43 14.17 5.96
CA GLU A 77 -8.48 13.16 6.43
C GLU A 77 -7.62 12.66 5.26
N LYS A 78 -6.31 12.88 5.36
CA LYS A 78 -5.31 12.32 4.46
C LYS A 78 -4.59 11.18 5.16
N ILE A 79 -4.10 10.25 4.36
CA ILE A 79 -3.38 9.07 4.82
C ILE A 79 -1.93 9.20 4.40
N ASP A 80 -1.04 9.14 5.38
CA ASP A 80 0.41 9.16 5.17
C ASP A 80 1.01 7.79 5.52
N LEU A 81 2.04 7.38 4.77
CA LEU A 81 2.84 6.21 5.14
C LEU A 81 3.74 6.55 6.33
N THR A 82 3.81 5.63 7.30
CA THR A 82 4.83 5.74 8.35
C THR A 82 6.18 5.29 7.82
N ARG A 83 7.25 5.57 8.58
CA ARG A 83 8.59 5.00 8.31
C ARG A 83 8.55 3.47 8.22
N LYS A 84 7.70 2.81 9.01
CA LYS A 84 7.51 1.36 8.97
C LYS A 84 6.85 0.94 7.66
N GLY A 85 5.79 1.62 7.23
CA GLY A 85 5.12 1.40 5.95
C GLY A 85 6.09 1.52 4.77
N LEU A 86 6.83 2.63 4.70
CA LEU A 86 7.85 2.86 3.67
C LEU A 86 8.91 1.75 3.63
N LYS A 87 9.42 1.34 4.81
CA LYS A 87 10.42 0.27 4.89
C LYS A 87 9.88 -1.07 4.37
N VAL A 88 8.61 -1.39 4.67
CA VAL A 88 7.96 -2.59 4.15
C VAL A 88 7.83 -2.52 2.63
N MET A 89 7.45 -1.38 2.06
CA MET A 89 7.39 -1.20 0.61
C MET A 89 8.77 -1.35 -0.03
N GLN A 90 9.82 -0.75 0.53
CA GLN A 90 11.20 -0.89 0.03
C GLN A 90 11.67 -2.35 0.03
N ILE A 91 11.42 -3.09 1.11
CA ILE A 91 11.72 -4.53 1.19
C ILE A 91 10.88 -5.29 0.15
N GLY A 92 9.61 -4.91 0.03
CA GLY A 92 8.65 -5.34 -1.00
C GLY A 92 9.26 -5.31 -2.39
N TYR A 93 9.58 -4.11 -2.84
CA TYR A 93 10.21 -3.88 -4.13
C TYR A 93 11.49 -4.67 -4.30
N ARG A 94 12.39 -4.70 -3.30
CA ARG A 94 13.65 -5.47 -3.42
C ARG A 94 13.42 -6.95 -3.65
N LYS A 95 12.45 -7.57 -2.98
CA LYS A 95 12.13 -8.99 -3.23
C LYS A 95 11.43 -9.18 -4.57
N LEU A 96 10.56 -8.26 -4.97
CA LEU A 96 9.92 -8.29 -6.30
C LEU A 96 10.96 -8.20 -7.41
N PHE A 97 11.88 -7.23 -7.36
CA PHE A 97 12.95 -7.09 -8.35
C PHE A 97 13.87 -8.31 -8.37
N ARG A 98 14.30 -8.83 -7.21
CA ARG A 98 15.09 -10.08 -7.14
C ARG A 98 14.38 -11.29 -7.73
N ALA A 99 13.06 -11.35 -7.63
CA ALA A 99 12.27 -12.42 -8.22
C ALA A 99 12.02 -12.22 -9.72
N LEU A 100 12.00 -10.97 -10.19
CA LEU A 100 11.93 -10.63 -11.61
C LEU A 100 13.29 -10.83 -12.31
N ASP A 101 14.40 -10.72 -11.57
CA ASP A 101 15.75 -11.10 -11.99
C ASP A 101 15.98 -12.63 -12.05
N LEU A 102 14.91 -13.43 -12.27
CA LEU A 102 15.06 -14.84 -12.61
C LEU A 102 15.91 -14.95 -13.89
N PRO A 103 16.90 -15.86 -13.91
CA PRO A 103 18.03 -15.82 -14.81
C PRO A 103 17.56 -15.87 -16.26
N ALA A 104 18.20 -15.07 -17.12
CA ALA A 104 18.23 -15.37 -18.55
C ALA A 104 18.68 -16.83 -18.66
N ASN A 105 17.83 -17.68 -19.23
CA ASN A 105 18.06 -19.12 -19.39
C ASN A 105 19.54 -19.39 -19.74
N ASP A 106 20.23 -20.13 -18.88
CA ASP A 106 21.38 -20.95 -19.27
C ASP A 106 20.86 -22.24 -19.94
#